data_AF-A0AAU1D130-F1
#
_entry.id   AF-A0AAU1D130-F1
#
_cell.length_a   1.000
_cell.length_b   1.000
_cell.length_c   1.000
_cell.angle_alpha   90.00
_cell.angle_beta   90.00
_cell.angle_gamma   90.00
#
_symmetry.space_group_name_H-M   'P 1'
#
loop_
_entity.id
_entity.type
_entity.pdbx_description
1 polymer ?
#
loop_
_entity_poly.entity_id
_entity_poly.type
_entity_poly.pdbx_seq_one_letter_code
_entity_poly.pdbx_strand_id
1 'polypeptide(L)'
;MFTGKTLVDGEWVIRKDCLSRSQTLGATCQNSFSRKVTLVVHGELAGNVKDMDRGLSRKLLAVLESRKAGRHIHVVDAAGYSDLLFGAPARCRDLKVQSDHVTVMPEVGDGFLGGPFDRLHLRTRQIDRFEAGVLGRGTPRHEKLLSRLIEQVDGRTTLDVRAPARRGPHFDLGWINKRTAYGAWVAVPQQPADERENRLTEVVEHVSRSVRSVPRHGQAQPVVVLEDSVDLNPGLKEKANSLGVLVGRVRDVPSLKC
;
A
#
# COMPACT_ATOMS: atom_id res chain seq x y z
N MET A 1 -6.42 9.51 -19.17
CA MET A 1 -6.09 10.95 -19.43
C MET A 1 -4.94 11.34 -18.52
N PHE A 2 -4.08 12.29 -18.94
CA PHE A 2 -3.01 12.84 -18.10
C PHE A 2 -3.25 14.33 -17.80
N THR A 3 -2.97 14.75 -16.56
CA THR A 3 -3.01 16.17 -16.19
C THR A 3 -1.68 16.86 -16.44
N GLY A 4 -0.53 16.18 -16.31
CA GLY A 4 0.81 16.78 -16.45
C GLY A 4 1.95 15.76 -16.66
N LYS A 5 3.20 16.17 -16.42
CA LYS A 5 4.36 15.27 -16.33
C LYS A 5 4.22 14.39 -15.10
N THR A 6 4.67 13.15 -15.16
CA THR A 6 4.46 12.18 -14.09
C THR A 6 5.79 11.56 -13.70
N LEU A 7 6.05 11.45 -12.40
CA LEU A 7 7.24 10.77 -11.90
C LEU A 7 7.01 9.25 -11.98
N VAL A 8 7.67 8.58 -12.92
CA VAL A 8 7.62 7.13 -13.07
C VAL A 8 8.94 6.57 -12.57
N ASP A 9 8.88 5.80 -11.50
CA ASP A 9 10.05 5.09 -10.99
C ASP A 9 11.29 5.94 -10.63
N GLY A 10 11.09 7.24 -10.38
CA GLY A 10 12.16 8.21 -10.08
C GLY A 10 12.55 9.09 -11.27
N GLU A 11 12.02 8.77 -12.45
CA GLU A 11 12.24 9.51 -13.70
C GLU A 11 11.03 10.42 -14.00
N TRP A 12 11.27 11.69 -14.35
CA TRP A 12 10.22 12.57 -14.84
C TRP A 12 9.85 12.24 -16.28
N VAL A 13 8.65 11.72 -16.48
CA VAL A 13 8.13 11.35 -17.81
C VAL A 13 7.15 12.41 -18.28
N ILE A 14 7.42 13.00 -19.44
CA ILE A 14 6.52 14.00 -20.04
C ILE A 14 5.24 13.34 -20.56
N ARG A 15 4.19 14.14 -20.72
CA ARG A 15 2.86 13.66 -21.09
C ARG A 15 2.85 12.80 -22.36
N LYS A 16 3.61 13.17 -23.40
CA LYS A 16 3.70 12.41 -24.66
C LYS A 16 4.17 10.98 -24.43
N ASP A 17 5.19 10.82 -23.60
CA ASP A 17 5.79 9.51 -23.33
C ASP A 17 4.90 8.68 -22.40
N CYS A 18 4.21 9.32 -21.45
CA CYS A 18 3.18 8.64 -20.67
C CYS A 18 2.04 8.08 -21.55
N LEU A 19 1.59 8.84 -22.55
CA LEU A 19 0.59 8.38 -23.51
C LEU A 19 1.08 7.14 -24.26
N SER A 20 2.32 7.19 -24.77
CA SER A 20 2.95 6.08 -25.49
C SER A 20 3.05 4.81 -24.62
N ARG A 21 3.60 4.92 -23.41
CA ARG A 21 3.72 3.80 -22.45
C ARG A 21 2.36 3.21 -22.05
N SER A 22 1.30 4.02 -22.02
CA SER A 22 -0.05 3.53 -21.72
C SER A 22 -0.68 2.80 -22.91
N GLN A 23 -0.43 3.28 -24.13
CA GLN A 23 -0.94 2.67 -25.35
C GLN A 23 -0.32 1.29 -25.61
N THR A 24 0.95 1.09 -25.25
CA THR A 24 1.60 -0.24 -25.32
C THR A 24 0.94 -1.26 -24.39
N LEU A 25 0.23 -0.81 -23.36
CA LEU A 25 -0.57 -1.65 -22.46
C LEU A 25 -2.05 -1.72 -22.87
N GLY A 26 -2.40 -1.25 -24.07
CA GLY A 26 -3.76 -1.29 -24.62
C GLY A 26 -4.67 -0.13 -24.18
N ALA A 27 -4.16 0.88 -23.48
CA ALA A 27 -4.98 1.99 -23.02
C ALA A 27 -5.34 2.98 -24.15
N THR A 28 -6.61 3.34 -24.25
CA THR A 28 -7.05 4.45 -25.11
C THR A 28 -6.89 5.78 -24.38
N CYS A 29 -5.95 6.61 -24.84
CA CYS A 29 -5.65 7.88 -24.18
C CYS A 29 -6.36 9.08 -24.82
N GLN A 30 -6.85 9.99 -23.99
CA GLN A 30 -7.55 11.21 -24.43
C GLN A 30 -6.93 12.48 -23.84
N ASN A 31 -6.97 13.55 -24.65
CA ASN A 31 -6.43 14.85 -24.28
C ASN A 31 -7.47 15.80 -23.67
N SER A 32 -8.73 15.68 -24.10
CA SER A 32 -9.89 16.41 -23.60
C SER A 32 -10.74 15.52 -22.70
N PHE A 33 -11.50 16.14 -21.79
CA PHE A 33 -12.36 15.40 -20.87
C PHE A 33 -13.64 15.02 -21.60
N SER A 34 -14.00 13.74 -21.58
CA SER A 34 -15.19 13.24 -22.26
C SER A 34 -15.84 12.11 -21.45
N ARG A 35 -17.02 11.67 -21.88
CA ARG A 35 -17.72 10.55 -21.23
C ARG A 35 -16.97 9.22 -21.29
N LYS A 36 -15.99 9.09 -22.18
CA LYS A 36 -15.16 7.89 -22.35
C LYS A 36 -13.99 7.81 -21.36
N VAL A 37 -13.72 8.89 -20.62
CA VAL A 37 -12.62 8.91 -19.64
C VAL A 37 -13.03 8.14 -18.40
N THR A 38 -12.32 7.05 -18.11
CA THR A 38 -12.49 6.22 -16.91
C THR A 38 -11.34 6.37 -15.91
N LEU A 39 -10.17 6.82 -16.38
CA LEU A 39 -8.96 7.00 -15.59
C LEU A 39 -8.30 8.36 -15.87
N VAL A 40 -7.95 9.08 -14.80
CA VAL A 40 -7.14 10.29 -14.81
C VAL A 40 -5.86 10.04 -14.02
N VAL A 41 -4.72 10.18 -14.69
CA VAL A 41 -3.40 10.21 -14.06
C VAL A 41 -3.10 11.66 -13.70
N HIS A 42 -3.03 11.91 -12.40
CA HIS A 42 -2.63 13.17 -11.82
C HIS A 42 -1.09 13.27 -11.82
N GLY A 43 -0.59 14.11 -12.71
CA GLY A 43 0.82 14.48 -12.80
C GLY A 43 1.03 15.97 -12.49
N GLU A 44 2.27 16.30 -12.16
CA GLU A 44 2.74 17.66 -11.93
C GLU A 44 2.70 18.47 -13.24
N LEU A 45 2.30 19.72 -13.16
CA LEU A 45 2.37 20.66 -14.27
C LEU A 45 3.66 21.49 -14.12
N ALA A 46 4.66 21.28 -14.97
CA ALA A 46 5.87 22.10 -14.97
C ALA A 46 5.70 23.38 -15.81
N GLY A 47 6.25 24.49 -15.30
CA GLY A 47 6.72 25.70 -15.99
C GLY A 47 5.96 26.20 -17.24
N ASN A 48 5.39 27.41 -17.14
CA ASN A 48 4.86 28.27 -18.23
C ASN A 48 3.37 28.16 -18.62
N VAL A 49 2.47 27.78 -17.71
CA VAL A 49 1.03 27.99 -17.94
C VAL A 49 0.49 28.96 -16.89
N LYS A 50 0.19 30.20 -17.28
CA LYS A 50 -0.36 31.26 -16.39
C LYS A 50 -1.74 30.90 -15.77
N ASP A 51 -2.34 29.79 -16.21
CA ASP A 51 -3.67 29.30 -15.83
C ASP A 51 -3.59 27.87 -15.21
N MET A 52 -2.47 27.56 -14.55
CA MET A 52 -2.10 26.21 -14.05
C MET A 52 -3.11 25.62 -13.07
N ASP A 53 -3.45 26.37 -12.03
CA ASP A 53 -4.39 25.91 -11.01
C ASP A 53 -5.79 25.77 -11.57
N ARG A 54 -6.19 26.68 -12.47
CA ARG A 54 -7.50 26.67 -13.13
C ARG A 54 -7.67 25.53 -14.14
N GLY A 55 -6.61 25.15 -14.87
CA GLY A 55 -6.66 24.05 -15.84
C GLY A 55 -6.67 22.66 -15.19
N LEU A 56 -5.83 22.46 -14.17
CA LEU A 56 -5.79 21.23 -13.38
C LEU A 56 -7.08 21.08 -12.55
N SER A 57 -7.50 22.16 -11.88
CA SER A 57 -8.74 22.18 -11.12
C SER A 57 -9.94 21.97 -12.02
N ARG A 58 -10.00 22.51 -13.25
CA ARG A 58 -11.13 22.21 -14.17
C ARG A 58 -11.26 20.72 -14.49
N LYS A 59 -10.15 20.01 -14.74
CA LYS A 59 -10.21 18.56 -14.99
C LYS A 59 -10.62 17.78 -13.74
N LEU A 60 -10.09 18.13 -12.57
CA LEU A 60 -10.45 17.47 -11.31
C LEU A 60 -11.87 17.83 -10.85
N LEU A 61 -12.35 19.05 -11.12
CA LEU A 61 -13.74 19.46 -10.96
C LEU A 61 -14.65 18.62 -11.87
N ALA A 62 -14.28 18.42 -13.13
CA ALA A 62 -15.04 17.56 -14.03
C ALA A 62 -15.09 16.10 -13.54
N VAL A 63 -14.02 15.61 -12.90
CA VAL A 63 -14.04 14.32 -12.19
C VAL A 63 -15.02 14.34 -11.02
N LEU A 64 -14.97 15.35 -10.16
CA LEU A 64 -15.89 15.49 -9.03
C LEU A 64 -17.36 15.52 -9.49
N GLU A 65 -17.68 16.34 -10.47
CA GLU A 65 -19.04 16.43 -11.03
C GLU A 65 -19.48 15.11 -11.67
N SER A 66 -18.56 14.39 -12.33
CA SER A 66 -18.84 13.05 -12.85
C SER A 66 -19.14 12.05 -11.73
N ARG A 67 -18.34 12.06 -10.64
CA ARG A 67 -18.54 11.19 -9.48
C ARG A 67 -19.87 11.49 -8.79
N LYS A 68 -20.22 12.78 -8.61
CA LYS A 68 -21.52 13.22 -8.07
C LYS A 68 -22.70 12.76 -8.92
N ALA A 69 -22.53 12.73 -10.25
CA ALA A 69 -23.53 12.20 -11.18
C ALA A 69 -23.58 10.66 -11.24
N GLY A 70 -22.92 9.95 -10.32
CA GLY A 70 -22.91 8.48 -10.25
C GLY A 70 -21.92 7.79 -11.18
N ARG A 71 -21.12 8.56 -11.95
CA ARG A 71 -20.09 7.99 -12.83
C ARG A 71 -18.72 8.04 -12.14
N HIS A 72 -18.25 6.88 -11.70
CA HIS A 72 -16.91 6.79 -11.13
C HIS A 72 -15.83 7.03 -12.21
N ILE A 73 -14.92 7.95 -11.92
CA ILE A 73 -13.68 8.14 -12.67
C ILE A 73 -12.53 7.94 -11.69
N HIS A 74 -11.69 6.97 -12.01
CA HIS A 74 -10.54 6.61 -11.20
C HIS A 74 -9.47 7.70 -11.32
N VAL A 75 -8.91 8.13 -10.20
CA VAL A 75 -7.80 9.09 -10.18
C VAL A 75 -6.61 8.40 -9.55
N VAL A 76 -5.45 8.45 -10.19
CA VAL A 76 -4.19 7.93 -9.63
C VAL A 76 -3.15 9.04 -9.64
N ASP A 77 -2.23 9.01 -8.68
CA ASP A 77 -1.06 9.87 -8.67
C ASP A 77 0.10 9.25 -9.45
N ALA A 78 1.28 9.83 -9.33
CA ALA A 78 2.48 9.35 -10.01
C ALA A 78 2.87 7.93 -9.56
N ALA A 79 2.79 7.63 -8.26
CA ALA A 79 3.06 6.29 -7.74
C ALA A 79 2.06 5.26 -8.30
N GLY A 80 0.76 5.56 -8.23
CA GLY A 80 -0.28 4.69 -8.78
C GLY A 80 -0.16 4.50 -10.29
N TYR A 81 0.18 5.54 -11.06
CA TYR A 81 0.46 5.36 -12.49
C TYR A 81 1.65 4.43 -12.73
N SER A 82 2.72 4.58 -11.95
CA SER A 82 3.86 3.68 -12.03
C SER A 82 3.44 2.24 -11.74
N ASP A 83 2.61 2.00 -10.72
CA ASP A 83 2.12 0.66 -10.40
C ASP A 83 1.31 0.06 -11.57
N LEU A 84 0.41 0.83 -12.19
CA LEU A 84 -0.33 0.37 -13.37
C LEU A 84 0.58 -0.02 -14.54
N LEU A 85 1.68 0.71 -14.76
CA LEU A 85 2.64 0.39 -15.82
C LEU A 85 3.31 -0.98 -15.62
N PHE A 86 3.44 -1.43 -14.37
CA PHE A 86 4.04 -2.72 -14.03
C PHE A 86 2.99 -3.79 -13.68
N GLY A 87 1.73 -3.58 -14.06
CA GLY A 87 0.65 -4.53 -13.83
C GLY A 87 0.19 -4.65 -12.38
N ALA A 88 0.60 -3.73 -11.50
CA ALA A 88 0.16 -3.68 -10.12
C ALA A 88 -1.11 -2.82 -9.97
N PRO A 89 -2.06 -3.18 -9.08
CA PRO A 89 -3.24 -2.37 -8.87
C PRO A 89 -2.90 -1.02 -8.21
N ALA A 90 -3.58 0.04 -8.64
CA ALA A 90 -3.38 1.40 -8.14
C ALA A 90 -4.60 1.95 -7.40
N ARG A 91 -4.35 2.61 -6.26
CA ARG A 91 -5.40 3.20 -5.42
C ARG A 91 -6.10 4.37 -6.11
N CYS A 92 -7.43 4.42 -5.98
CA CYS A 92 -8.21 5.59 -6.38
C CYS A 92 -7.98 6.72 -5.37
N ARG A 93 -7.60 7.90 -5.85
CA ARG A 93 -7.39 9.06 -5.00
C ARG A 93 -8.69 9.81 -4.72
N ASP A 94 -8.79 10.26 -3.48
CA ASP A 94 -9.77 11.24 -3.06
C ASP A 94 -9.38 12.65 -3.49
N LEU A 95 -10.42 13.43 -3.80
CA LEU A 95 -10.30 14.80 -4.26
C LEU A 95 -10.94 15.73 -3.22
N LYS A 96 -10.25 16.81 -2.87
CA LYS A 96 -10.77 17.83 -1.96
C LYS A 96 -10.87 19.17 -2.70
N VAL A 97 -12.03 19.81 -2.59
CA VAL A 97 -12.22 21.19 -3.03
C VAL A 97 -11.68 22.11 -1.94
N GLN A 98 -10.80 23.04 -2.31
CA GLN A 98 -10.27 24.08 -1.45
C GLN A 98 -10.47 25.42 -2.15
N SER A 99 -11.42 26.22 -1.68
CA SER A 99 -11.79 27.50 -2.30
C SER A 99 -12.07 27.37 -3.81
N ASP A 100 -11.13 27.81 -4.64
CA ASP A 100 -11.22 27.86 -6.10
C ASP A 100 -10.48 26.73 -6.83
N HIS A 101 -9.85 25.80 -6.10
CA HIS A 101 -9.07 24.72 -6.68
C HIS A 101 -9.41 23.34 -6.10
N VAL A 102 -9.01 22.29 -6.82
CA VAL A 102 -9.20 20.89 -6.40
C VAL A 102 -7.86 20.22 -6.27
N THR A 103 -7.61 19.63 -5.10
CA THR A 103 -6.36 18.93 -4.80
C THR A 103 -6.59 17.43 -4.70
N VAL A 104 -5.62 16.66 -5.21
CA VAL A 104 -5.53 15.22 -4.91
C VAL A 104 -4.98 15.06 -3.50
N MET A 105 -5.73 14.38 -2.63
CA MET A 105 -5.34 14.25 -1.23
C MET A 105 -4.34 13.11 -1.07
N PRO A 106 -3.27 13.30 -0.28
CA PRO A 106 -2.48 12.18 0.19
C PRO A 106 -3.32 11.31 1.12
N GLU A 107 -2.98 10.03 1.19
CA GLU A 107 -3.73 9.06 1.98
C GLU A 107 -2.81 8.31 2.96
N VAL A 108 -3.41 7.86 4.06
CA VAL A 108 -2.71 7.02 5.04
C VAL A 108 -2.23 5.75 4.34
N GLY A 109 -0.95 5.43 4.55
CA GLY A 109 -0.30 4.27 3.95
C GLY A 109 0.34 4.56 2.58
N ASP A 110 0.40 5.80 2.12
CA ASP A 110 1.12 6.14 0.88
C ASP A 110 2.59 5.68 0.94
N GLY A 111 3.01 4.93 -0.09
CA GLY A 111 4.34 4.32 -0.17
C GLY A 111 4.51 3.05 0.68
N PHE A 112 3.51 2.69 1.48
CA PHE A 112 3.52 1.52 2.36
C PHE A 112 2.51 0.46 1.93
N LEU A 113 1.24 0.86 1.84
CA LEU A 113 0.14 0.04 1.35
C LEU A 113 -0.03 0.25 -0.16
N GLY A 114 -0.24 -0.84 -0.88
CA GLY A 114 -0.56 -0.85 -2.30
C GLY A 114 -2.05 -1.00 -2.55
N GLY A 115 -2.37 -1.67 -3.66
CA GLY A 115 -3.73 -1.97 -4.07
C GLY A 115 -4.47 -2.97 -3.17
N PRO A 116 -5.70 -3.34 -3.55
CA PRO A 116 -6.45 -4.41 -2.92
C PRO A 116 -5.60 -5.68 -2.81
N PHE A 117 -5.77 -6.39 -1.71
CA PHE A 117 -5.07 -7.65 -1.51
C PHE A 117 -5.59 -8.73 -2.46
N ASP A 118 -4.69 -9.31 -3.24
CA ASP A 118 -4.96 -10.46 -4.09
C ASP A 118 -4.16 -11.67 -3.56
N ARG A 119 -4.88 -12.71 -3.12
CA ARG A 119 -4.31 -13.95 -2.57
C ARG A 119 -3.37 -14.65 -3.54
N LEU A 120 -3.56 -14.49 -4.86
CA LEU A 120 -2.74 -15.16 -5.87
C LEU A 120 -1.33 -14.56 -6.00
N HIS A 121 -1.17 -13.27 -5.71
CA HIS A 121 0.06 -12.51 -5.93
C HIS A 121 1.16 -12.71 -4.87
N LEU A 122 0.85 -13.31 -3.72
CA LEU A 122 1.87 -13.62 -2.69
C LEU A 122 2.78 -14.78 -3.09
N ARG A 123 2.28 -15.71 -3.93
CA ARG A 123 2.99 -16.96 -4.27
C ARG A 123 4.17 -16.77 -5.23
N THR A 124 4.26 -15.63 -5.93
CA THR A 124 5.20 -15.42 -7.04
C THR A 124 6.40 -14.52 -6.70
N ARG A 125 6.56 -14.10 -5.44
CA ARG A 125 7.64 -13.17 -5.07
C ARG A 125 8.92 -13.89 -4.73
N GLN A 126 10.06 -13.38 -5.21
CA GLN A 126 11.37 -13.75 -4.71
C GLN A 126 11.48 -13.26 -3.26
N ILE A 127 11.54 -14.21 -2.33
CA ILE A 127 11.71 -13.96 -0.90
C ILE A 127 13.17 -14.24 -0.58
N ASP A 128 13.79 -13.42 0.25
CA ASP A 128 15.13 -13.75 0.72
C ASP A 128 15.09 -15.07 1.55
N ARG A 129 16.21 -15.78 1.62
CA ARG A 129 16.25 -17.07 2.35
C ARG A 129 15.91 -16.92 3.83
N PHE A 130 16.12 -15.73 4.40
CA PHE A 130 15.94 -15.46 5.82
C PHE A 130 14.44 -15.29 6.17
N GLU A 131 13.73 -14.46 5.42
CA GLU A 131 12.28 -14.25 5.46
C GLU A 131 11.54 -15.55 5.19
N ALA A 132 11.96 -16.35 4.19
CA ALA A 132 11.32 -17.63 3.92
C ALA A 132 11.43 -18.60 5.11
N GLY A 133 12.59 -18.62 5.80
CA GLY A 133 12.86 -19.52 6.92
C GLY A 133 12.10 -19.19 8.20
N VAL A 134 12.10 -17.92 8.63
CA VAL A 134 11.46 -17.53 9.90
C VAL A 134 9.98 -17.17 9.74
N LEU A 135 9.58 -16.59 8.59
CA LEU A 135 8.16 -16.35 8.30
C LEU A 135 7.44 -17.61 7.81
N GLY A 136 8.19 -18.64 7.42
CA GLY A 136 7.63 -19.88 6.90
C GLY A 136 6.81 -19.67 5.62
N ARG A 137 7.15 -18.62 4.83
CA ARG A 137 6.40 -18.27 3.62
C ARG A 137 6.34 -19.46 2.66
N GLY A 138 5.15 -19.68 2.08
CA GLY A 138 4.90 -20.81 1.19
C GLY A 138 4.65 -22.15 1.89
N THR A 139 4.76 -22.23 3.22
CA THR A 139 4.31 -23.42 3.96
C THR A 139 2.77 -23.42 4.09
N PRO A 140 2.11 -24.59 4.10
CA PRO A 140 0.66 -24.68 4.35
C PRO A 140 0.24 -24.03 5.68
N ARG A 141 1.13 -24.07 6.67
CA ARG A 141 0.92 -23.47 7.99
C ARG A 141 0.85 -21.94 7.92
N HIS A 142 1.76 -21.32 7.17
CA HIS A 142 1.74 -19.89 6.89
C HIS A 142 0.49 -19.48 6.10
N GLU A 143 0.13 -20.20 5.03
CA GLU A 143 -1.08 -19.91 4.24
C GLU A 143 -2.35 -19.97 5.10
N LYS A 144 -2.44 -20.96 6.01
CA LYS A 144 -3.54 -21.09 6.96
C LYS A 144 -3.58 -19.93 7.96
N LEU A 145 -2.43 -19.51 8.49
CA LEU A 145 -2.37 -18.39 9.44
C LEU A 145 -2.75 -17.07 8.78
N LEU A 146 -2.24 -16.83 7.57
CA LEU A 146 -2.57 -15.66 6.77
C LEU A 146 -4.06 -15.62 6.41
N SER A 147 -4.65 -16.76 6.03
CA SER A 147 -6.10 -16.85 5.73
C SER A 147 -6.94 -16.46 6.94
N ARG A 148 -6.59 -16.97 8.13
CA ARG A 148 -7.24 -16.58 9.39
C ARG A 148 -7.05 -15.11 9.71
N LEU A 149 -5.87 -14.55 9.46
CA LEU A 149 -5.60 -13.14 9.68
C LEU A 149 -6.45 -12.26 8.75
N ILE A 150 -6.58 -12.63 7.48
CA ILE A 150 -7.46 -11.97 6.52
C ILE A 150 -8.90 -11.99 7.03
N GLU A 151 -9.42 -13.17 7.39
CA GLU A 151 -10.79 -13.32 7.92
C GLU A 151 -11.01 -12.45 9.17
N GLN A 152 -10.02 -12.35 10.05
CA GLN A 152 -10.10 -11.56 11.27
C GLN A 152 -10.09 -10.04 11.01
N VAL A 153 -9.34 -9.58 10.00
CA VAL A 153 -9.28 -8.17 9.63
C VAL A 153 -10.51 -7.78 8.80
N ASP A 154 -10.83 -8.54 7.75
CA ASP A 154 -11.92 -8.30 6.81
C ASP A 154 -13.30 -8.53 7.44
N GLY A 155 -13.40 -9.49 8.38
CA GLY A 155 -14.61 -9.73 9.18
C GLY A 155 -15.01 -8.55 10.07
N ARG A 156 -14.14 -7.55 10.23
CA ARG A 156 -14.51 -6.24 10.76
C ARG A 156 -14.80 -5.33 9.57
N THR A 157 -16.08 -5.08 9.31
CA THR A 157 -16.66 -4.31 8.18
C THR A 157 -16.07 -2.91 7.89
N THR A 158 -15.08 -2.46 8.65
CA THR A 158 -14.40 -1.17 8.52
C THR A 158 -12.94 -1.25 8.08
N LEU A 159 -12.34 -2.44 7.94
CA LEU A 159 -10.91 -2.58 7.64
C LEU A 159 -10.69 -3.26 6.29
N ASP A 160 -10.22 -2.48 5.31
CA ASP A 160 -9.81 -3.02 4.01
C ASP A 160 -8.45 -3.70 4.08
N VAL A 161 -8.38 -4.91 3.57
CA VAL A 161 -7.13 -5.66 3.40
C VAL A 161 -6.39 -5.20 2.13
N ARG A 162 -5.08 -4.93 2.27
CA ARG A 162 -4.21 -4.37 1.22
C ARG A 162 -2.93 -5.18 1.07
N ALA A 163 -2.42 -5.20 -0.16
CA ALA A 163 -1.06 -5.67 -0.45
C ALA A 163 -0.02 -4.61 -0.06
N PRO A 164 1.27 -4.95 0.11
CA PRO A 164 2.33 -3.95 0.18
C PRO A 164 2.47 -3.18 -1.14
N ALA A 165 2.85 -1.91 -1.04
CA ALA A 165 3.19 -1.10 -2.20
C ALA A 165 4.39 -1.71 -2.96
N ARG A 166 4.45 -1.55 -4.29
CA ARG A 166 5.50 -2.17 -5.13
C ARG A 166 6.93 -1.80 -4.70
N ARG A 167 7.11 -0.57 -4.22
CA ARG A 167 8.40 -0.05 -3.69
C ARG A 167 8.41 0.10 -2.16
N GLY A 168 7.36 -0.36 -1.50
CA GLY A 168 7.25 -0.34 -0.04
C GLY A 168 7.92 -1.56 0.59
N PRO A 169 7.92 -1.64 1.93
CA PRO A 169 8.42 -2.82 2.63
C PRO A 169 7.58 -4.07 2.30
N HIS A 170 8.24 -5.21 2.25
CA HIS A 170 7.61 -6.48 1.91
C HIS A 170 7.01 -7.16 3.15
N PHE A 171 5.72 -6.92 3.40
CA PHE A 171 4.92 -7.61 4.42
C PHE A 171 3.87 -8.53 3.77
N ASP A 172 3.24 -9.39 4.59
CA ASP A 172 2.26 -10.39 4.13
C ASP A 172 0.85 -9.81 3.98
N LEU A 173 0.48 -8.90 4.89
CA LEU A 173 -0.86 -8.31 4.92
C LEU A 173 -0.81 -6.86 5.40
N GLY A 174 -1.55 -5.95 4.77
CA GLY A 174 -1.69 -4.58 5.25
C GLY A 174 -3.14 -4.16 5.43
N TRP A 175 -3.39 -3.17 6.28
CA TRP A 175 -4.71 -2.56 6.46
C TRP A 175 -4.59 -1.15 7.04
N ILE A 176 -5.68 -0.40 7.01
CA ILE A 176 -5.77 0.93 7.63
C ILE A 176 -6.78 0.86 8.77
N ASN A 177 -6.39 1.31 9.97
CA ASN A 177 -7.31 1.55 11.07
C ASN A 177 -7.18 3.02 11.51
N LYS A 178 -8.29 3.77 11.43
CA LYS A 178 -8.34 5.22 11.68
C LYS A 178 -7.34 6.00 10.83
N ARG A 179 -6.16 6.30 11.38
CA ARG A 179 -5.10 7.10 10.73
C ARG A 179 -3.75 6.40 10.69
N THR A 180 -3.74 5.10 10.98
CA THR A 180 -2.53 4.29 11.02
C THR A 180 -2.63 3.20 9.98
N ALA A 181 -1.60 3.09 9.14
CA ALA A 181 -1.42 1.97 8.23
C ALA A 181 -0.63 0.89 8.95
N TYR A 182 -1.11 -0.35 8.90
CA TYR A 182 -0.45 -1.49 9.52
C TYR A 182 0.07 -2.42 8.43
N GLY A 183 1.26 -2.97 8.65
CA GLY A 183 1.82 -4.05 7.84
C GLY A 183 2.17 -5.22 8.75
N ALA A 184 1.64 -6.39 8.43
CA ALA A 184 1.83 -7.61 9.20
C ALA A 184 2.84 -8.54 8.53
N TRP A 185 3.82 -8.97 9.31
CA TRP A 185 4.72 -10.07 9.02
C TRP A 185 4.29 -11.29 9.83
N VAL A 186 3.80 -12.31 9.13
CA VAL A 186 3.29 -13.55 9.68
C VAL A 186 4.48 -14.47 9.93
N ALA A 187 4.87 -14.61 11.20
CA ALA A 187 5.99 -15.43 11.61
C ALA A 187 5.54 -16.85 11.99
N VAL A 188 6.12 -17.84 11.32
CA VAL A 188 5.86 -19.28 11.55
C VAL A 188 7.21 -19.97 11.77
N PRO A 189 7.85 -19.75 12.94
CA PRO A 189 9.17 -20.30 13.20
C PRO A 189 9.13 -21.84 13.17
N GLN A 190 9.99 -22.43 12.34
CA GLN A 190 10.12 -23.88 12.17
C GLN A 190 11.10 -24.51 13.18
N GLN A 191 11.81 -23.67 13.93
CA GLN A 191 12.92 -24.07 14.81
C GLN A 191 12.42 -24.61 16.17
N PRO A 192 13.26 -25.42 16.85
CA PRO A 192 13.03 -25.80 18.24
C PRO A 192 12.98 -24.57 19.17
N ALA A 193 12.45 -24.75 20.38
CA ALA A 193 12.03 -23.64 21.25
C ALA A 193 13.18 -22.69 21.67
N ASP A 194 14.38 -23.22 21.86
CA ASP A 194 15.61 -22.53 22.22
C ASP A 194 16.15 -21.62 21.10
N GLU A 195 16.13 -22.08 19.85
CA GLU A 195 16.54 -21.26 18.70
C GLU A 195 15.44 -20.28 18.25
N ARG A 196 14.18 -20.60 18.54
CA ARG A 196 13.02 -19.81 18.15
C ARG A 196 13.07 -18.37 18.67
N GLU A 197 13.49 -18.16 19.91
CA GLU A 197 13.50 -16.84 20.54
C GLU A 197 14.47 -15.87 19.85
N ASN A 198 15.68 -16.34 19.56
CA ASN A 198 16.68 -15.57 18.83
C ASN A 198 16.16 -15.20 17.43
N ARG A 199 15.55 -16.16 16.73
CA ARG A 199 14.96 -15.91 15.39
C ARG A 199 13.81 -14.91 15.41
N LEU A 200 12.92 -14.99 16.38
CA LEU A 200 11.83 -14.02 16.51
C LEU A 200 12.35 -12.62 16.82
N THR A 201 13.41 -12.52 17.62
CA THR A 201 14.09 -11.25 17.90
C THR A 201 14.69 -10.65 16.63
N GLU A 202 15.40 -11.45 15.83
CA GLU A 202 15.94 -11.01 14.54
C GLU A 202 14.84 -10.55 13.57
N VAL A 203 13.66 -11.20 13.56
CA VAL A 203 12.50 -10.78 12.76
C VAL A 203 11.99 -9.42 13.21
N VAL A 204 11.83 -9.20 14.52
CA VAL A 204 11.40 -7.89 15.05
C VAL A 204 12.39 -6.79 14.65
N GLU A 205 13.69 -7.06 14.72
CA GLU A 205 14.72 -6.10 14.30
C GLU A 205 14.72 -5.83 12.79
N HIS A 206 14.49 -6.86 11.97
CA HIS A 206 14.31 -6.72 10.52
C HIS A 206 13.09 -5.86 10.20
N VAL A 207 11.93 -6.22 10.74
CA VAL A 207 10.66 -5.53 10.53
C VAL A 207 10.73 -4.06 10.94
N SER A 208 11.33 -3.76 12.09
CA SER A 208 11.58 -2.38 12.53
C SER A 208 12.38 -1.58 11.50
N ARG A 209 13.43 -2.16 10.93
CA ARG A 209 14.26 -1.49 9.92
C ARG A 209 13.51 -1.27 8.61
N SER A 210 12.67 -2.22 8.20
CA SER A 210 11.91 -2.14 6.94
C SER A 210 10.87 -1.02 6.93
N VAL A 211 10.30 -0.63 8.07
CA VAL A 211 9.29 0.46 8.12
C VAL A 211 9.88 1.85 8.34
N ARG A 212 11.08 1.97 8.93
CA ARG A 212 11.76 3.26 9.16
C ARG A 212 12.05 4.05 7.89
N SER A 213 12.07 3.39 6.73
CA SER A 213 12.34 4.00 5.43
C SER A 213 11.11 4.61 4.74
N VAL A 214 9.94 4.64 5.40
CA VAL A 214 8.68 5.11 4.81
C VAL A 214 8.31 6.52 5.29
N PRO A 215 8.54 7.58 4.49
CA PRO A 215 7.90 8.87 4.72
C PRO A 215 6.97 9.28 3.55
N ARG A 216 5.80 9.82 3.91
CA ARG A 216 5.31 11.15 3.49
C ARG A 216 4.00 11.55 4.17
N HIS A 217 3.06 10.62 4.41
CA HIS A 217 1.78 10.94 5.06
C HIS A 217 1.22 9.79 5.93
N GLY A 218 0.97 10.08 7.21
CA GLY A 218 0.43 9.12 8.18
C GLY A 218 1.50 8.34 8.96
N GLN A 219 1.05 7.55 9.95
CA GLN A 219 1.90 6.62 10.69
C GLN A 219 1.81 5.22 10.07
N ALA A 220 2.97 4.59 9.83
CA ALA A 220 3.06 3.19 9.46
C ALA A 220 3.50 2.39 10.70
N GLN A 221 2.73 1.37 11.06
CA GLN A 221 2.93 0.56 12.25
C GLN A 221 3.26 -0.88 11.83
N PRO A 222 4.51 -1.34 12.05
CA PRO A 222 4.83 -2.74 11.85
C PRO A 222 4.15 -3.63 12.89
N VAL A 223 3.69 -4.79 12.45
CA VAL A 223 3.12 -5.85 13.28
C VAL A 223 3.80 -7.18 12.95
N VAL A 224 4.32 -7.87 13.95
CA VAL A 224 4.72 -9.28 13.82
C VAL A 224 3.58 -10.13 14.35
N VAL A 225 3.02 -10.97 13.49
CA VAL A 225 1.89 -11.84 13.80
C VAL A 225 2.42 -13.24 14.03
N LEU A 226 2.26 -13.72 15.25
CA LEU A 226 2.66 -15.07 15.64
C LEU A 226 1.47 -16.02 15.57
N GLU A 227 1.78 -17.31 15.52
CA GLU A 227 0.77 -18.34 15.74
C GLU A 227 0.30 -18.36 17.20
N ASP A 228 -0.94 -18.80 17.41
CA ASP A 228 -1.53 -18.85 18.76
C ASP A 228 -0.75 -19.77 19.73
N SER A 229 -0.04 -20.76 19.19
CA SER A 229 0.78 -21.73 19.93
C SER A 229 2.17 -21.21 20.30
N VAL A 230 2.57 -20.03 19.80
CA VAL A 230 3.84 -19.41 20.18
C VAL A 230 3.62 -18.55 21.42
N ASP A 231 4.38 -18.85 22.47
CA ASP A 231 4.37 -18.06 23.69
C ASP A 231 5.15 -16.76 23.50
N LEU A 232 4.46 -15.66 23.81
CA LEU A 232 5.03 -14.32 23.83
C LEU A 232 5.77 -14.15 25.15
N ASN A 233 7.07 -14.42 25.14
CA ASN A 233 7.87 -14.17 26.31
C ASN A 233 7.99 -12.65 26.57
N PRO A 234 8.27 -12.24 27.82
CA PRO A 234 8.38 -10.82 28.17
C PRO A 234 9.51 -10.08 27.41
N GLY A 235 10.65 -10.74 27.22
CA GLY A 235 11.83 -10.13 26.59
C GLY A 235 11.61 -9.72 25.13
N LEU A 236 10.96 -10.58 24.33
CA LEU A 236 10.58 -10.28 22.96
C LEU A 236 9.58 -9.11 22.91
N LYS A 237 8.63 -9.07 23.84
CA LYS A 237 7.63 -7.99 23.92
C LYS A 237 8.29 -6.65 24.27
N GLU A 238 9.20 -6.63 25.25
CA GLU A 238 9.97 -5.43 25.62
C GLU A 238 10.83 -4.93 24.46
N LYS A 239 11.55 -5.85 23.80
CA LYS A 239 12.38 -5.53 22.64
C LYS A 239 11.53 -4.96 21.50
N ALA A 240 10.42 -5.59 21.17
CA ALA A 240 9.53 -5.10 20.12
C ALA A 240 8.95 -3.72 20.44
N ASN A 241 8.53 -3.49 21.69
CA ASN A 241 8.08 -2.16 22.14
C ASN A 241 9.18 -1.11 21.99
N SER A 242 10.43 -1.42 22.37
CA SER A 242 11.57 -0.50 22.22
C SER A 242 11.88 -0.15 20.76
N LEU A 243 11.51 -1.03 19.84
CA LEU A 243 11.70 -0.86 18.40
C LEU A 243 10.45 -0.31 17.69
N GLY A 244 9.37 -0.06 18.43
CA GLY A 244 8.10 0.40 17.87
C GLY A 244 7.40 -0.65 17.00
N VAL A 245 7.61 -1.93 17.27
CA VAL A 245 6.97 -3.06 16.57
C VAL A 245 5.90 -3.65 17.48
N LEU A 246 4.68 -3.81 16.96
CA LEU A 246 3.64 -4.55 17.68
C LEU A 246 3.87 -6.04 17.46
N VAL A 247 3.73 -6.84 18.51
CA VAL A 247 3.76 -8.30 18.39
C VAL A 247 2.49 -8.84 19.02
N GLY A 248 1.81 -9.74 18.31
CA GLY A 248 0.59 -10.37 18.80
C GLY A 248 0.28 -11.65 18.05
N ARG A 249 -0.70 -12.39 18.56
CA ARG A 249 -1.24 -13.56 17.87
C ARG A 249 -2.32 -13.12 16.91
N VAL A 250 -2.68 -13.96 15.93
CA VAL A 250 -3.72 -13.64 14.92
C VAL A 250 -5.00 -13.09 15.55
N ARG A 251 -5.47 -13.71 16.64
CA ARG A 251 -6.69 -13.28 17.35
C ARG A 251 -6.62 -11.85 17.90
N ASP A 252 -5.41 -11.38 18.21
CA ASP A 252 -5.17 -10.09 18.86
C ASP A 252 -4.98 -8.94 17.86
N VAL A 253 -4.68 -9.23 16.59
CA VAL A 253 -4.15 -8.25 15.62
C VAL A 253 -5.00 -6.99 15.44
N PRO A 254 -6.34 -7.04 15.29
CA PRO A 254 -7.09 -5.80 15.13
C PRO A 254 -7.39 -5.10 16.47
N SER A 255 -6.97 -5.69 17.61
CA SER A 255 -7.06 -5.11 18.95
C SER A 255 -5.73 -4.69 19.56
N LEU A 256 -4.59 -4.90 18.88
CA LEU A 256 -3.31 -4.36 19.29
C LEU A 256 -3.41 -2.82 19.28
N LYS A 257 -3.72 -2.25 20.44
CA LYS A 257 -3.77 -0.80 20.67
C LYS A 257 -2.35 -0.32 20.99
N CYS A 258 -1.99 0.83 20.41
CA CYS A 258 -0.85 1.64 20.85
C CYS A 258 -1.09 2.15 22.27
#